data_AF-A0A0Q0KHN0-F1
#
_entry.id   AF-A0A0Q0KHN0-F1
#
_cell.length_a   1.000
_cell.length_b   1.000
_cell.length_c   1.000
_cell.angle_alpha   90.00
_cell.angle_beta   90.00
_cell.angle_gamma   90.00
#
_symmetry.space_group_name_H-M   'P 1'
#
loop_
_entity.id
_entity.type
_entity.pdbx_description
1 polymer ?
#
loop_
_entity_poly.entity_id
_entity_poly.type
_entity_poly.pdbx_seq_one_letter_code
_entity_poly.pdbx_strand_id
1 'polypeptide(L)'
;MYLISELAVKVGLSRTTLLYYEKLGLIRGQRLDNGYRYYSESDLQQLFLIQQLQSAGLSLKECEECLQAKLDRSLLESRLSQLDDEIEKKVRARELLLALLGERPQRELHHSLSKHAPNAYLSWLNTQGYSEKEALRLKWLSKDMNEHDIYMQDFMAVFATLQRWSPGSEQDTLKAISLMSIQSMQHILDVGCGTGLSTLLLAENSSAHITAVDNEPIAIEQLEKQRQHSPWKERISPVLGSMTALPFAAKSFDAIWAEGCVYIMGMENALKQWKPFLADNGILMVSDLVWLTENPEPETQQFWQSEYPDIQSIPSRIKLFKKLGYEVMEHFSLGVDAWQNYWLPLQNRVEELKLRLTNSQALSDIEKEIAIYERSAAKDFTYQYFILKINH
;
A
#
# COMPACT_ATOMS: atom_id res chain seq x y z
N MET A 1 -7.49 54.13 -37.86
CA MET A 1 -6.16 53.90 -38.47
C MET A 1 -5.12 54.18 -37.41
N TYR A 2 -4.11 53.33 -37.29
CA TYR A 2 -3.13 53.33 -36.20
C TYR A 2 -1.71 53.44 -36.75
N LEU A 3 -0.88 54.28 -36.15
CA LEU A 3 0.57 54.19 -36.34
C LEU A 3 1.10 52.91 -35.70
N ILE A 4 2.24 52.39 -36.16
CA ILE A 4 2.83 51.16 -35.61
C ILE A 4 3.09 51.24 -34.10
N SER A 5 3.43 52.42 -33.58
CA SER A 5 3.63 52.67 -32.15
C SER A 5 2.32 52.61 -31.35
N GLU A 6 1.23 53.12 -31.91
CA GLU A 6 -0.10 53.06 -31.30
C GLU A 6 -0.64 51.63 -31.31
N LEU A 7 -0.42 50.91 -32.41
CA LEU A 7 -0.78 49.51 -32.56
C LEU A 7 -0.03 48.63 -31.55
N ALA A 8 1.29 48.84 -31.41
CA ALA A 8 2.14 48.14 -30.44
C ALA A 8 1.61 48.26 -29.00
N VAL A 9 1.24 49.47 -28.59
CA VAL A 9 0.67 49.73 -27.26
C VAL A 9 -0.67 49.02 -27.08
N LYS A 10 -1.55 49.04 -28.10
CA LYS A 10 -2.88 48.43 -28.00
C LYS A 10 -2.87 46.91 -27.85
N VAL A 11 -1.94 46.22 -28.51
CA VAL A 11 -1.83 44.75 -28.44
C VAL A 11 -0.76 44.26 -27.46
N GLY A 12 0.00 45.17 -26.83
CA GLY A 12 1.08 44.81 -25.90
C GLY A 12 2.26 44.10 -26.57
N LEU A 13 2.50 44.34 -27.87
CA LEU A 13 3.62 43.74 -28.63
C LEU A 13 4.70 44.76 -28.95
N SER A 14 5.93 44.29 -29.09
CA SER A 14 7.03 45.17 -29.52
C SER A 14 6.82 45.62 -30.97
N ARG A 15 7.32 46.82 -31.31
CA ARG A 15 7.33 47.31 -32.70
C ARG A 15 8.05 46.33 -33.64
N THR A 16 9.10 45.69 -33.17
CA THR A 16 9.86 44.68 -33.92
C THR A 16 9.00 43.45 -34.24
N THR A 17 8.19 42.98 -33.29
CA THR A 17 7.23 41.89 -33.48
C THR A 17 6.19 42.24 -34.53
N LEU A 18 5.63 43.46 -34.50
CA LEU A 18 4.66 43.90 -35.49
C LEU A 18 5.27 44.02 -36.90
N LEU A 19 6.49 44.53 -37.02
CA LEU A 19 7.20 44.57 -38.31
C LEU A 19 7.49 43.16 -38.84
N TYR A 20 7.77 42.21 -37.95
CA TYR A 20 7.94 40.81 -38.34
C TYR A 20 6.62 40.20 -38.82
N TYR A 21 5.50 40.46 -38.15
CA TYR A 21 4.18 39.98 -38.56
C TYR A 21 3.77 40.61 -39.90
N GLU A 22 4.08 41.89 -40.12
CA GLU A 22 3.89 42.56 -41.42
C GLU A 22 4.75 41.91 -42.52
N LYS A 23 6.01 41.53 -42.23
CA LYS A 23 6.88 40.82 -43.18
C LYS A 23 6.32 39.45 -43.56
N LEU A 24 5.65 38.77 -42.63
CA LEU A 24 4.95 37.51 -42.87
C LEU A 24 3.58 37.70 -43.53
N GLY A 25 3.15 38.95 -43.79
CA GLY A 25 1.86 39.23 -44.42
C GLY A 25 0.65 39.07 -43.49
N LEU A 26 0.89 38.89 -42.19
CA LEU A 26 -0.15 38.73 -41.15
C LEU A 26 -0.83 40.05 -40.77
N ILE A 27 -0.27 41.19 -41.15
CA ILE A 27 -0.89 42.51 -41.12
C ILE A 27 -0.34 43.30 -42.30
N ARG A 28 -1.04 44.35 -42.76
CA ARG A 28 -0.57 45.17 -43.89
C ARG A 28 -0.70 46.65 -43.59
N GLY A 29 0.44 47.31 -43.37
CA GLY A 29 0.49 48.76 -43.23
C GLY A 29 0.36 49.45 -44.59
N GLN A 30 -0.58 50.37 -44.73
CA GLN A 30 -0.68 51.25 -45.89
C GLN A 30 0.18 52.50 -45.68
N ARG A 31 1.04 52.82 -46.63
CA ARG A 31 1.74 54.12 -46.64
C ARG A 31 0.81 55.19 -47.18
N LEU A 32 0.66 56.27 -46.42
CA LEU A 32 -0.03 57.48 -46.86
C LEU A 32 0.98 58.53 -47.35
N ASP A 33 0.49 59.60 -47.98
CA ASP A 33 1.30 60.67 -48.59
C ASP A 33 2.25 61.36 -47.59
N ASN A 34 1.98 61.23 -46.28
CA ASN A 34 2.82 61.73 -45.20
C ASN A 34 4.04 60.84 -44.87
N GLY A 35 4.25 59.75 -45.62
CA GLY A 35 5.39 58.84 -45.45
C GLY A 35 5.28 57.84 -44.29
N TYR A 36 4.23 57.94 -43.45
CA TYR A 36 3.99 57.02 -42.34
C TYR A 36 3.15 55.81 -42.78
N ARG A 37 3.35 54.68 -42.08
CA ARG A 37 2.51 53.48 -42.22
C ARG A 37 1.36 53.54 -41.23
N TYR A 38 0.14 53.36 -41.75
CA TYR A 38 -1.07 53.23 -40.97
C TYR A 38 -1.64 51.82 -41.11
N TYR A 39 -2.11 51.28 -39.99
CA TYR A 39 -2.79 49.98 -39.91
C TYR A 39 -4.28 50.21 -39.63
N SER A 40 -5.11 49.35 -40.20
CA SER A 40 -6.56 49.42 -40.09
C SER A 40 -7.06 48.83 -38.75
N GLU A 41 -8.35 49.02 -38.46
CA GLU A 41 -9.03 48.26 -37.39
C GLU A 41 -8.99 46.75 -37.66
N SER A 42 -9.03 46.33 -38.92
CA SER A 42 -8.94 44.93 -39.31
C SER A 42 -7.59 44.33 -38.92
N ASP A 43 -6.50 45.07 -39.08
CA ASP A 43 -5.16 44.63 -38.66
C ASP A 43 -5.09 44.46 -37.14
N LEU A 44 -5.71 45.37 -36.37
CA LEU A 44 -5.80 45.25 -34.92
C LEU A 44 -6.58 44.00 -34.50
N GLN A 45 -7.74 43.75 -35.12
CA GLN A 45 -8.55 42.54 -34.85
C GLN A 45 -7.80 41.26 -35.23
N GLN A 46 -7.07 41.27 -36.34
CA GLN A 46 -6.27 40.13 -36.79
C GLN A 46 -5.11 39.83 -35.81
N LEU A 47 -4.46 40.87 -35.26
CA LEU A 47 -3.45 40.69 -34.21
C LEU A 47 -4.03 40.05 -32.95
N PHE A 48 -5.22 40.48 -32.51
CA PHE A 48 -5.89 39.84 -31.38
C PHE A 48 -6.20 38.37 -31.65
N LEU A 49 -6.67 38.04 -32.85
CA LEU A 49 -6.92 36.64 -33.24
C LEU A 49 -5.64 35.81 -33.21
N ILE A 50 -4.53 36.32 -33.74
CA ILE A 50 -3.21 35.65 -33.68
C ILE A 50 -2.79 35.43 -32.22
N GLN A 51 -2.98 36.41 -31.33
CA GLN A 51 -2.65 36.25 -29.91
C GLN A 51 -3.49 35.16 -29.24
N GLN A 52 -4.78 35.05 -29.57
CA GLN A 52 -5.63 33.97 -29.05
C GLN A 52 -5.13 32.60 -29.52
N LEU A 53 -4.83 32.45 -30.82
CA LEU A 53 -4.29 31.20 -31.36
C LEU A 53 -2.93 30.84 -30.73
N GLN A 54 -2.05 31.83 -30.54
CA GLN A 54 -0.77 31.61 -29.85
C GLN A 54 -0.96 31.21 -28.39
N SER A 55 -1.95 31.76 -27.68
CA SER A 55 -2.26 31.37 -26.31
C SER A 55 -2.75 29.93 -26.18
N ALA A 56 -3.35 29.38 -27.25
CA ALA A 56 -3.73 27.97 -27.35
C ALA A 56 -2.56 27.06 -27.74
N GLY A 57 -1.32 27.57 -27.82
CA GLY A 57 -0.12 26.80 -28.11
C GLY A 57 0.25 26.69 -29.60
N LEU A 58 -0.42 27.44 -30.49
CA LEU A 58 -0.06 27.47 -31.91
C LEU A 58 1.16 28.36 -32.15
N SER A 59 2.11 27.87 -32.92
CA SER A 59 3.20 28.66 -33.47
C SER A 59 2.65 29.72 -34.44
N LEU A 60 3.45 30.75 -34.71
CA LEU A 60 3.05 31.82 -35.62
C LEU A 60 2.73 31.31 -37.05
N LYS A 61 3.43 30.26 -37.50
CA LYS A 61 3.19 29.62 -38.79
C LYS A 61 1.85 28.88 -38.80
N GLU A 62 1.53 28.15 -37.75
CA GLU A 62 0.23 27.48 -37.60
C GLU A 62 -0.91 28.51 -37.46
N CYS A 63 -0.66 29.65 -36.82
CA CYS A 63 -1.62 30.77 -36.80
C CYS A 63 -1.89 31.32 -38.21
N GLU A 64 -0.85 31.48 -39.03
CA GLU A 64 -0.99 31.88 -40.43
C GLU A 64 -1.82 30.86 -41.23
N GLU A 65 -1.52 29.57 -41.08
CA GLU A 65 -2.25 28.48 -41.74
C GLU A 65 -3.72 28.43 -41.29
N CYS A 66 -3.99 28.72 -40.01
CA CYS A 66 -5.34 28.85 -39.46
C CYS A 66 -6.11 30.00 -40.10
N LEU A 67 -5.49 31.19 -40.21
CA LEU A 67 -6.11 32.36 -40.84
C LEU A 67 -6.39 32.15 -42.34
N GLN A 68 -5.62 31.28 -42.99
CA GLN A 68 -5.82 30.92 -44.40
C GLN A 68 -6.76 29.71 -44.59
N ALA A 69 -7.42 29.22 -43.54
CA ALA A 69 -8.26 28.02 -43.54
C ALA A 69 -7.53 26.76 -44.07
N LYS A 70 -6.22 26.68 -43.87
CA LYS A 70 -5.35 25.57 -44.27
C LYS A 70 -4.91 24.69 -43.10
N LEU A 71 -5.32 25.03 -41.88
CA LEU A 71 -4.91 24.30 -40.69
C LEU A 71 -5.57 22.92 -40.67
N ASP A 72 -4.74 21.89 -40.50
CA ASP A 72 -5.21 20.53 -40.37
C ASP A 72 -5.89 20.33 -39.00
N ARG A 73 -7.11 19.80 -39.02
CA ARG A 73 -7.84 19.43 -37.81
C ARG A 73 -7.06 18.43 -36.95
N SER A 74 -6.29 17.53 -37.57
CA SER A 74 -5.50 16.53 -36.86
C SER A 74 -4.43 17.16 -35.94
N LEU A 75 -3.87 18.30 -36.35
CA LEU A 75 -2.91 19.06 -35.55
C LEU A 75 -3.57 19.65 -34.30
N LEU A 76 -4.76 20.22 -34.43
CA LEU A 76 -5.52 20.75 -33.29
C LEU A 76 -5.90 19.63 -32.30
N GLU A 77 -6.33 18.48 -32.80
CA GLU A 77 -6.64 17.30 -31.98
C GLU A 77 -5.40 16.80 -31.22
N SER A 78 -4.23 16.76 -31.88
CA SER A 78 -2.97 16.41 -31.23
C SER A 78 -2.56 17.41 -30.14
N ARG A 79 -2.71 18.71 -30.38
CA ARG A 79 -2.42 19.75 -29.38
C ARG A 79 -3.35 19.68 -28.19
N LEU A 80 -4.64 19.46 -28.44
CA LEU A 80 -5.63 19.29 -27.37
C LEU A 80 -5.26 18.10 -26.48
N SER A 81 -4.95 16.95 -27.08
CA SER A 81 -4.50 15.76 -26.32
C SER A 81 -3.24 16.04 -25.48
N GLN A 82 -2.28 16.80 -26.00
CA GLN A 82 -1.08 17.18 -25.24
C GLN A 82 -1.43 18.08 -24.04
N LEU A 83 -2.35 19.04 -24.22
CA LEU A 83 -2.80 19.92 -23.14
C LEU A 83 -3.56 19.14 -22.07
N ASP A 84 -4.42 18.20 -22.47
CA ASP A 84 -5.15 17.33 -21.53
C ASP A 84 -4.17 16.50 -20.68
N ASP A 85 -3.13 15.92 -21.28
CA ASP A 85 -2.06 15.20 -20.56
C ASP A 85 -1.30 16.11 -19.58
N GLU A 86 -1.02 17.36 -19.96
CA GLU A 86 -0.36 18.34 -19.08
C GLU A 86 -1.25 18.78 -17.92
N ILE A 87 -2.54 19.00 -18.17
CA ILE A 87 -3.54 19.31 -17.15
C ILE A 87 -3.61 18.16 -16.16
N GLU A 88 -3.72 16.92 -16.64
CA GLU A 88 -3.78 15.74 -15.76
C GLU A 88 -2.53 15.63 -14.87
N LYS A 89 -1.34 15.84 -15.43
CA LYS A 89 -0.08 15.87 -14.65
C LYS A 89 -0.08 16.97 -13.59
N LYS A 90 -0.53 18.18 -13.94
CA LYS A 90 -0.60 19.31 -13.00
C LYS A 90 -1.63 19.08 -11.90
N VAL A 91 -2.77 18.47 -12.23
CA VAL A 91 -3.79 18.07 -11.25
C VAL A 91 -3.21 17.05 -10.28
N ARG A 92 -2.56 15.98 -10.76
CA ARG A 92 -1.91 14.97 -9.89
C ARG A 92 -0.85 15.60 -8.98
N ALA A 93 -0.03 16.51 -9.51
CA ALA A 93 0.97 17.22 -8.71
C ALA A 93 0.33 18.11 -7.63
N ARG A 94 -0.78 18.79 -7.95
CA ARG A 94 -1.54 19.58 -6.99
C ARG A 94 -2.13 18.71 -5.88
N GLU A 95 -2.75 17.58 -6.22
CA GLU A 95 -3.31 16.67 -5.22
C GLU A 95 -2.22 16.11 -4.30
N LEU A 96 -1.05 15.78 -4.85
CA LEU A 96 0.12 15.38 -4.03
C LEU A 96 0.53 16.49 -3.05
N LEU A 97 0.61 17.74 -3.50
CA LEU A 97 0.95 18.86 -2.61
C LEU A 97 -0.09 19.06 -1.51
N LEU A 98 -1.38 18.97 -1.84
CA LEU A 98 -2.45 19.06 -0.84
C LEU A 98 -2.38 17.93 0.19
N ALA A 99 -2.09 16.71 -0.27
CA ALA A 99 -1.90 15.55 0.60
C ALA A 99 -0.72 15.80 1.57
N LEU A 100 0.43 16.26 1.06
CA LEU A 100 1.61 16.58 1.87
C LEU A 100 1.39 17.76 2.84
N LEU A 101 0.50 18.70 2.50
CA LEU A 101 0.09 19.80 3.38
C LEU A 101 -0.94 19.36 4.45
N GLY A 102 -1.45 18.13 4.38
CA GLY A 102 -2.48 17.63 5.27
C GLY A 102 -3.90 18.11 4.95
N GLU A 103 -4.10 18.74 3.79
CA GLU A 103 -5.42 19.23 3.35
C GLU A 103 -6.27 18.15 2.66
N ARG A 104 -5.66 16.99 2.36
CA ARG A 104 -6.30 15.84 1.72
C ARG A 104 -5.76 14.53 2.32
N PRO A 105 -6.56 13.44 2.27
CA PRO A 105 -6.09 12.12 2.67
C PRO A 105 -4.87 11.68 1.89
N GLN A 106 -3.92 11.00 2.55
CA GLN A 106 -2.65 10.60 1.93
C GLN A 106 -2.65 9.14 1.43
N ARG A 107 -3.79 8.43 1.50
CA ARG A 107 -3.88 6.98 1.22
C ARG A 107 -3.29 6.55 -0.11
N GLU A 108 -3.62 7.24 -1.20
CA GLU A 108 -3.10 6.89 -2.53
C GLU A 108 -1.58 7.08 -2.63
N LEU A 109 -1.05 8.12 -1.99
CA LEU A 109 0.39 8.38 -1.92
C LEU A 109 1.10 7.25 -1.14
N HIS A 110 0.61 6.93 0.05
CA HIS A 110 1.19 5.88 0.89
C HIS A 110 1.14 4.51 0.22
N HIS A 111 0.02 4.18 -0.43
CA HIS A 111 -0.12 2.96 -1.21
C HIS A 111 0.90 2.90 -2.37
N SER A 112 1.02 3.98 -3.14
CA SER A 112 1.98 4.06 -4.25
C SER A 112 3.44 3.93 -3.80
N LEU A 113 3.81 4.62 -2.71
CA LEU A 113 5.16 4.57 -2.14
C LEU A 113 5.49 3.20 -1.54
N SER A 114 4.54 2.58 -0.84
CA SER A 114 4.67 1.22 -0.33
C SER A 114 4.96 0.21 -1.45
N LYS A 115 4.30 0.38 -2.61
CA LYS A 115 4.48 -0.50 -3.77
C LYS A 115 5.79 -0.26 -4.53
N HIS A 116 6.13 0.99 -4.82
CA HIS A 116 7.23 1.31 -5.75
C HIS A 116 8.55 1.65 -5.07
N ALA A 117 8.52 2.11 -3.81
CA ALA A 117 9.70 2.56 -3.09
C ALA A 117 9.65 2.21 -1.58
N PRO A 118 9.39 0.94 -1.20
CA PRO A 118 9.10 0.56 0.19
C PRO A 118 10.20 0.97 1.19
N ASN A 119 11.48 0.81 0.81
CA ASN A 119 12.60 1.15 1.69
C ASN A 119 12.77 2.66 1.88
N ALA A 120 12.64 3.43 0.79
CA ALA A 120 12.73 4.89 0.85
C ALA A 120 11.54 5.48 1.62
N TYR A 121 10.36 4.88 1.45
CA TYR A 121 9.15 5.24 2.18
C TYR A 121 9.30 5.04 3.69
N LEU A 122 9.75 3.86 4.14
CA LEU A 122 10.02 3.60 5.56
C LEU A 122 11.09 4.56 6.12
N SER A 123 12.17 4.81 5.37
CA SER A 123 13.20 5.77 5.76
C SER A 123 12.65 7.20 5.89
N TRP A 124 11.73 7.59 5.00
CA TRP A 124 11.09 8.89 5.06
C TRP A 124 10.21 9.02 6.30
N LEU A 125 9.38 8.02 6.61
CA LEU A 125 8.57 8.00 7.84
C LEU A 125 9.43 8.11 9.11
N ASN A 126 10.55 7.37 9.17
CA ASN A 126 11.49 7.47 10.29
C ASN A 126 12.08 8.88 10.42
N THR A 127 12.34 9.56 9.31
CA THR A 127 12.85 10.95 9.31
C THR A 127 11.80 11.94 9.81
N GLN A 128 10.51 11.64 9.63
CA GLN A 128 9.40 12.42 10.18
C GLN A 128 9.15 12.15 11.68
N GLY A 129 9.93 11.27 12.32
CA GLY A 129 9.88 11.00 13.75
C GLY A 129 8.97 9.82 14.16
N TYR A 130 8.39 9.10 13.19
CA TYR A 130 7.64 7.88 13.48
C TYR A 130 8.60 6.75 13.88
N SER A 131 8.27 6.04 14.95
CA SER A 131 8.91 4.77 15.30
C SER A 131 8.64 3.71 14.22
N GLU A 132 9.45 2.64 14.18
CA GLU A 132 9.24 1.52 13.26
C GLU A 132 7.80 0.96 13.37
N LYS A 133 7.29 0.87 14.59
CA LYS A 133 5.94 0.40 14.87
C LYS A 133 4.87 1.30 14.25
N GLU A 134 4.98 2.62 14.42
CA GLU A 134 4.04 3.57 13.83
C GLU A 134 4.17 3.59 12.30
N ALA A 135 5.38 3.50 11.77
CA ALA A 135 5.61 3.42 10.33
C ALA A 135 4.94 2.18 9.71
N LEU A 136 5.02 1.01 10.38
CA LEU A 136 4.32 -0.20 9.95
C LEU A 136 2.80 -0.06 10.07
N ARG A 137 2.28 0.56 11.13
CA ARG A 137 0.84 0.83 11.27
C ARG A 137 0.33 1.82 10.22
N LEU A 138 1.10 2.85 9.88
CA LEU A 138 0.79 3.75 8.77
C LEU A 138 0.76 3.02 7.44
N LYS A 139 1.74 2.14 7.19
CA LYS A 139 1.83 1.36 5.96
C LYS A 139 0.64 0.40 5.79
N TRP A 140 0.25 -0.30 6.84
CA TRP A 140 -0.69 -1.42 6.75
C TRP A 140 -2.11 -1.09 7.21
N LEU A 141 -2.29 -0.15 8.14
CA LEU A 141 -3.60 0.11 8.77
C LEU A 141 -4.18 1.45 8.34
N SER A 142 -3.73 2.58 8.91
CA SER A 142 -4.43 3.86 8.68
C SER A 142 -4.25 4.39 7.25
N LYS A 143 -3.10 4.12 6.63
CA LYS A 143 -2.66 4.63 5.32
C LYS A 143 -2.78 6.15 5.19
N ASP A 144 -2.89 6.84 6.32
CA ASP A 144 -3.06 8.28 6.40
C ASP A 144 -2.38 8.77 7.67
N MET A 145 -1.47 9.74 7.50
CA MET A 145 -0.73 10.35 8.60
C MET A 145 -1.57 11.35 9.39
N ASN A 146 -2.52 12.04 8.74
CA ASN A 146 -3.28 13.11 9.39
C ASN A 146 -4.37 12.56 10.32
N GLU A 147 -4.88 11.38 9.98
CA GLU A 147 -5.93 10.70 10.75
C GLU A 147 -5.39 9.48 11.52
N HIS A 148 -4.06 9.27 11.53
CA HIS A 148 -3.43 8.06 12.08
C HIS A 148 -3.86 7.76 13.51
N ASP A 149 -3.77 8.76 14.39
CA ASP A 149 -4.01 8.56 15.82
C ASP A 149 -5.47 8.20 16.12
N ILE A 150 -6.40 8.91 15.48
CA ILE A 150 -7.84 8.65 15.61
C ILE A 150 -8.18 7.28 15.01
N TYR A 151 -7.65 6.98 13.82
CA TYR A 151 -7.83 5.67 13.19
C TYR A 151 -7.33 4.55 14.10
N MET A 152 -6.12 4.67 14.64
CA MET A 152 -5.53 3.65 15.50
C MET A 152 -6.27 3.52 16.84
N GLN A 153 -6.79 4.62 17.39
CA GLN A 153 -7.61 4.57 18.60
C GLN A 153 -8.88 3.74 18.37
N ASP A 154 -9.59 4.00 17.28
CA ASP A 154 -10.81 3.29 16.91
C ASP A 154 -10.53 1.82 16.55
N PHE A 155 -9.48 1.58 15.76
CA PHE A 155 -9.02 0.24 15.40
C PHE A 155 -8.70 -0.57 16.66
N MET A 156 -7.90 -0.04 17.58
CA MET A 156 -7.58 -0.74 18.82
C MET A 156 -8.82 -0.97 19.70
N ALA A 157 -9.80 -0.07 19.69
CA ALA A 157 -11.05 -0.26 20.43
C ALA A 157 -11.87 -1.45 19.89
N VAL A 158 -11.83 -1.71 18.58
CA VAL A 158 -12.45 -2.90 17.98
C VAL A 158 -11.72 -4.17 18.44
N PHE A 159 -10.40 -4.19 18.34
CA PHE A 159 -9.58 -5.38 18.57
C PHE A 159 -9.31 -5.72 20.05
N ALA A 160 -9.48 -4.77 20.97
CA ALA A 160 -9.11 -4.91 22.38
C ALA A 160 -9.72 -6.13 23.11
N THR A 161 -10.92 -6.56 22.71
CA THR A 161 -11.64 -7.68 23.34
C THR A 161 -11.68 -8.94 22.48
N LEU A 162 -11.04 -8.91 21.31
CA LEU A 162 -10.98 -10.07 20.42
C LEU A 162 -9.96 -11.07 20.95
N GLN A 163 -10.33 -12.35 20.94
CA GLN A 163 -9.43 -13.42 21.33
C GLN A 163 -8.37 -13.68 20.24
N ARG A 164 -8.73 -13.52 18.96
CA ARG A 164 -7.87 -13.72 17.78
C ARG A 164 -7.77 -12.43 16.98
N TRP A 165 -6.61 -12.17 16.41
CA TRP A 165 -6.35 -11.03 15.51
C TRP A 165 -6.13 -11.45 14.05
N SER A 166 -6.27 -12.74 13.76
CA SER A 166 -6.15 -13.31 12.43
C SER A 166 -7.05 -14.55 12.29
N PRO A 167 -7.38 -14.96 11.04
CA PRO A 167 -8.05 -16.24 10.76
C PRO A 167 -7.27 -17.42 11.32
N GLY A 168 -7.97 -18.38 11.92
CA GLY A 168 -7.34 -19.57 12.47
C GLY A 168 -8.27 -20.37 13.37
N SER A 169 -7.88 -21.60 13.65
CA SER A 169 -8.54 -22.45 14.63
C SER A 169 -7.51 -23.22 15.44
N GLU A 170 -7.90 -23.65 16.64
CA GLU A 170 -7.10 -24.58 17.45
C GLU A 170 -6.84 -25.89 16.69
N GLN A 171 -7.82 -26.36 15.93
CA GLN A 171 -7.72 -27.60 15.15
C GLN A 171 -6.65 -27.49 14.05
N ASP A 172 -6.60 -26.35 13.34
CA ASP A 172 -5.58 -26.10 12.31
C ASP A 172 -4.18 -25.96 12.93
N THR A 173 -4.10 -25.30 14.09
CA THR A 173 -2.84 -25.18 14.86
C THR A 173 -2.34 -26.57 15.27
N LEU A 174 -3.19 -27.38 15.90
CA LEU A 174 -2.87 -28.74 16.33
C LEU A 174 -2.52 -29.66 15.15
N LYS A 175 -3.20 -29.51 14.02
CA LYS A 175 -2.86 -30.22 12.78
C LYS A 175 -1.45 -29.87 12.33
N ALA A 176 -1.07 -28.60 12.24
CA ALA A 176 0.29 -28.22 11.88
C ALA A 176 1.33 -28.72 12.90
N ILE A 177 1.03 -28.66 14.20
CA ILE A 177 1.88 -29.22 15.26
C ILE A 177 2.11 -30.72 15.02
N SER A 178 1.06 -31.49 14.69
CA SER A 178 1.17 -32.93 14.45
C SER A 178 1.98 -33.30 13.21
N LEU A 179 2.09 -32.39 12.24
CA LEU A 179 2.92 -32.57 11.03
C LEU A 179 4.38 -32.22 11.29
N MET A 180 4.69 -31.62 12.43
CA MET A 180 6.03 -31.34 12.91
C MET A 180 6.49 -32.45 13.87
N SER A 181 7.78 -32.78 13.83
CA SER A 181 8.41 -33.66 14.83
C SER A 181 8.68 -32.89 16.14
N ILE A 182 7.64 -32.28 16.71
CA ILE A 182 7.77 -31.30 17.79
C ILE A 182 8.27 -31.93 19.11
N GLN A 183 8.09 -33.24 19.29
CA GLN A 183 8.48 -33.95 20.52
C GLN A 183 10.00 -34.04 20.70
N SER A 184 10.80 -33.92 19.64
CA SER A 184 12.26 -33.89 19.75
C SER A 184 12.84 -32.48 19.95
N MET A 185 12.01 -31.44 19.84
CA MET A 185 12.44 -30.05 19.92
C MET A 185 12.67 -29.63 21.38
N GLN A 186 13.71 -28.82 21.59
CA GLN A 186 14.05 -28.23 22.88
C GLN A 186 13.69 -26.75 22.93
N HIS A 187 13.83 -26.03 21.82
CA HIS A 187 13.58 -24.58 21.74
C HIS A 187 12.75 -24.22 20.51
N ILE A 188 11.62 -23.55 20.75
CA ILE A 188 10.72 -23.05 19.69
C ILE A 188 10.56 -21.55 19.86
N LEU A 189 10.66 -20.82 18.75
CA LEU A 189 10.38 -19.39 18.70
C LEU A 189 9.01 -19.16 18.04
N ASP A 190 8.07 -18.56 18.76
CA ASP A 190 6.77 -18.11 18.25
C ASP A 190 6.85 -16.61 17.93
N VAL A 191 6.82 -16.24 16.65
CA VAL A 191 7.00 -14.87 16.15
C VAL A 191 5.66 -14.24 15.82
N GLY A 192 5.39 -13.05 16.37
CA GLY A 192 4.08 -12.42 16.27
C GLY A 192 3.02 -13.23 17.02
N CYS A 193 3.34 -13.65 18.25
CA CYS A 193 2.53 -14.60 19.01
C CYS A 193 1.16 -14.06 19.42
N GLY A 194 0.94 -12.74 19.30
CA GLY A 194 -0.29 -12.09 19.73
C GLY A 194 -0.59 -12.39 21.19
N THR A 195 -1.84 -12.77 21.46
CA THR A 195 -2.33 -13.10 22.80
C THR A 195 -1.90 -14.48 23.29
N GLY A 196 -1.17 -15.25 22.48
CA GLY A 196 -0.50 -16.49 22.87
C GLY A 196 -1.27 -17.80 22.63
N LEU A 197 -2.29 -17.81 21.78
CA LEU A 197 -3.08 -19.03 21.52
C LEU A 197 -2.23 -20.16 20.93
N SER A 198 -1.42 -19.87 19.90
CA SER A 198 -0.44 -20.82 19.34
C SER A 198 0.62 -21.20 20.36
N THR A 199 1.14 -20.21 21.10
CA THR A 199 2.16 -20.40 22.14
C THR A 199 1.74 -21.42 23.18
N LEU A 200 0.49 -21.34 23.65
CA LEU A 200 -0.06 -22.31 24.59
C LEU A 200 -0.15 -23.70 23.96
N LEU A 201 -0.73 -23.84 22.76
CA LEU A 201 -0.86 -25.15 22.12
C LEU A 201 0.50 -25.81 21.82
N LEU A 202 1.52 -25.01 21.45
CA LEU A 202 2.90 -25.46 21.30
C LEU A 202 3.48 -25.97 22.62
N ALA A 203 3.26 -25.23 23.71
CA ALA A 203 3.69 -25.66 25.03
C ALA A 203 2.94 -26.93 25.47
N GLU A 204 1.65 -27.07 25.22
CA GLU A 204 0.87 -28.28 25.55
C GLU A 204 1.42 -29.54 24.90
N ASN A 205 1.74 -29.44 23.62
CA ASN A 205 2.02 -30.58 22.75
C ASN A 205 3.51 -30.87 22.59
N SER A 206 4.37 -30.18 23.35
CA SER A 206 5.82 -30.39 23.33
C SER A 206 6.45 -30.26 24.72
N SER A 207 7.64 -30.81 24.87
CA SER A 207 8.52 -30.54 26.02
C SER A 207 9.38 -29.29 25.83
N ALA A 208 9.27 -28.61 24.68
CA ALA A 208 10.13 -27.50 24.32
C ALA A 208 9.88 -26.27 25.21
N HIS A 209 10.91 -25.45 25.32
CA HIS A 209 10.82 -24.07 25.80
C HIS A 209 10.37 -23.16 24.66
N ILE A 210 9.26 -22.46 24.85
CA ILE A 210 8.67 -21.56 23.88
C ILE A 210 9.07 -20.12 24.21
N THR A 211 9.81 -19.49 23.30
CA THR A 211 10.06 -18.04 23.34
C THR A 211 9.02 -17.37 22.44
N ALA A 212 8.19 -16.49 23.00
CA ALA A 212 7.06 -15.89 22.29
C ALA A 212 7.29 -14.39 22.14
N VAL A 213 7.40 -13.90 20.90
CA VAL A 213 7.76 -12.51 20.59
C VAL A 213 6.57 -11.79 19.97
N ASP A 214 6.24 -10.62 20.52
CA ASP A 214 5.27 -9.69 19.92
C ASP A 214 5.67 -8.24 20.21
N ASN A 215 5.28 -7.30 19.37
CA ASN A 215 5.60 -5.87 19.54
C ASN A 215 4.46 -5.08 20.22
N GLU A 216 3.35 -5.74 20.56
CA GLU A 216 2.23 -5.16 21.27
C GLU A 216 2.26 -5.47 22.77
N PRO A 217 2.43 -4.46 23.65
CA PRO A 217 2.45 -4.66 25.10
C PRO A 217 1.20 -5.36 25.64
N ILE A 218 0.03 -5.06 25.09
CA ILE A 218 -1.24 -5.69 25.50
C ILE A 218 -1.25 -7.18 25.16
N ALA A 219 -0.67 -7.58 24.03
CA ALA A 219 -0.58 -8.98 23.63
C ALA A 219 0.28 -9.76 24.62
N ILE A 220 1.47 -9.22 24.94
CA ILE A 220 2.40 -9.80 25.92
C ILE A 220 1.79 -9.84 27.33
N GLU A 221 1.06 -8.80 27.75
CA GLU A 221 0.37 -8.78 29.04
C GLU A 221 -0.71 -9.87 29.13
N GLN A 222 -1.49 -10.06 28.06
CA GLN A 222 -2.50 -11.11 27.99
C GLN A 222 -1.87 -12.51 27.97
N LEU A 223 -0.80 -12.71 27.20
CA LEU A 223 -0.04 -13.97 27.20
C LEU A 223 0.54 -14.27 28.59
N GLU A 224 1.10 -13.27 29.28
CA GLU A 224 1.64 -13.45 30.63
C GLU A 224 0.54 -13.85 31.63
N LYS A 225 -0.66 -13.26 31.54
CA LYS A 225 -1.83 -13.68 32.34
C LYS A 225 -2.20 -15.14 32.06
N GLN A 226 -2.27 -15.54 30.79
CA GLN A 226 -2.60 -16.92 30.42
C GLN A 226 -1.50 -17.89 30.88
N ARG A 227 -0.23 -17.53 30.67
CA ARG A 227 0.95 -18.28 31.10
C ARG A 227 0.90 -18.60 32.59
N GLN A 228 0.63 -17.61 33.44
CA GLN A 228 0.59 -17.78 34.90
C GLN A 228 -0.47 -18.78 35.38
N HIS A 229 -1.57 -18.94 34.62
CA HIS A 229 -2.63 -19.89 34.90
C HIS A 229 -2.45 -21.25 34.21
N SER A 230 -1.39 -21.41 33.41
CA SER A 230 -1.10 -22.65 32.67
C SER A 230 -0.14 -23.57 33.46
N PRO A 231 -0.22 -24.90 33.27
CA PRO A 231 0.76 -25.85 33.82
C PRO A 231 2.17 -25.68 33.24
N TRP A 232 2.32 -24.91 32.16
CA TRP A 232 3.56 -24.82 31.37
C TRP A 232 4.30 -23.49 31.57
N LYS A 233 3.92 -22.72 32.60
CA LYS A 233 4.44 -21.37 32.85
C LYS A 233 5.96 -21.27 32.76
N GLU A 234 6.69 -22.24 33.31
CA GLU A 234 8.17 -22.23 33.35
C GLU A 234 8.81 -22.45 31.97
N ARG A 235 8.05 -22.94 30.99
CA ARG A 235 8.51 -23.20 29.62
C ARG A 235 8.13 -22.13 28.61
N ILE A 236 7.42 -21.08 29.04
CA ILE A 236 7.01 -20.00 28.15
C ILE A 236 7.74 -18.74 28.57
N SER A 237 8.42 -18.08 27.63
CA SER A 237 9.10 -16.80 27.82
C SER A 237 8.53 -15.76 26.87
N PRO A 238 7.60 -14.91 27.35
CA PRO A 238 7.11 -13.77 26.58
C PRO A 238 8.21 -12.71 26.42
N VAL A 239 8.34 -12.14 25.23
CA VAL A 239 9.34 -11.14 24.86
C VAL A 239 8.64 -10.02 24.10
N LEU A 240 8.65 -8.82 24.67
CA LEU A 240 8.25 -7.61 23.95
C LEU A 240 9.38 -7.22 22.97
N GLY A 241 9.15 -7.40 21.67
CA GLY A 241 10.19 -7.18 20.66
C GLY A 241 9.66 -7.14 19.23
N SER A 242 10.48 -6.59 18.32
CA SER A 242 10.14 -6.54 16.90
C SER A 242 10.59 -7.81 16.18
N MET A 243 9.73 -8.36 15.33
CA MET A 243 10.06 -9.48 14.44
C MET A 243 11.12 -9.16 13.39
N THR A 244 11.39 -7.87 13.13
CA THR A 244 12.42 -7.39 12.20
C THR A 244 13.81 -7.29 12.85
N ALA A 245 13.89 -7.37 14.18
CA ALA A 245 15.11 -7.16 14.94
C ALA A 245 15.20 -8.14 16.13
N LEU A 246 15.06 -9.43 15.82
CA LEU A 246 15.08 -10.50 16.82
C LEU A 246 16.45 -10.60 17.51
N PRO A 247 16.54 -10.49 18.84
CA PRO A 247 17.82 -10.38 19.57
C PRO A 247 18.42 -11.75 19.93
N PHE A 248 18.33 -12.73 19.03
CA PHE A 248 18.74 -14.11 19.31
C PHE A 248 20.05 -14.48 18.60
N ALA A 249 20.79 -15.42 19.19
CA ALA A 249 21.98 -15.96 18.56
C ALA A 249 21.61 -16.87 17.37
N ALA A 250 22.54 -17.03 16.43
CA ALA A 250 22.36 -17.97 15.32
C ALA A 250 22.18 -19.40 15.84
N LYS A 251 21.36 -20.20 15.15
CA LYS A 251 21.08 -21.61 15.46
C LYS A 251 20.57 -21.87 16.89
N SER A 252 19.77 -20.96 17.44
CA SER A 252 19.21 -21.08 18.80
C SER A 252 17.92 -21.88 18.88
N PHE A 253 17.20 -22.08 17.76
CA PHE A 253 15.86 -22.68 17.77
C PHE A 253 15.77 -23.90 16.86
N ASP A 254 15.11 -24.93 17.34
CA ASP A 254 14.76 -26.12 16.55
C ASP A 254 13.60 -25.84 15.61
N ALA A 255 12.70 -24.94 16.02
CA ALA A 255 11.65 -24.44 15.15
C ALA A 255 11.33 -22.96 15.36
N ILE A 256 10.86 -22.36 14.28
CA ILE A 256 10.19 -21.05 14.30
C ILE A 256 8.74 -21.28 13.88
N TRP A 257 7.83 -20.64 14.59
CA TRP A 257 6.39 -20.66 14.36
C TRP A 257 5.90 -19.24 14.12
N ALA A 258 5.08 -19.02 13.10
CA ALA A 258 4.58 -17.69 12.75
C ALA A 258 3.21 -17.78 12.05
N GLU A 259 2.16 -17.45 12.79
CA GLU A 259 0.78 -17.45 12.28
C GLU A 259 0.29 -16.02 12.01
N GLY A 260 -0.10 -15.73 10.77
CA GLY A 260 -0.85 -14.51 10.44
C GLY A 260 -0.05 -13.23 10.63
N CYS A 261 1.27 -13.28 10.57
CA CYS A 261 2.14 -12.14 10.84
C CYS A 261 3.24 -11.91 9.78
N VAL A 262 3.56 -12.94 8.97
CA VAL A 262 4.70 -12.91 8.03
C VAL A 262 4.59 -11.80 6.98
N TYR A 263 3.36 -11.43 6.61
CA TYR A 263 3.09 -10.35 5.64
C TYR A 263 3.69 -9.01 6.08
N ILE A 264 3.88 -8.78 7.38
CA ILE A 264 4.43 -7.52 7.94
C ILE A 264 5.86 -7.29 7.41
N MET A 265 6.67 -8.35 7.39
CA MET A 265 8.04 -8.33 6.86
C MET A 265 8.12 -8.60 5.36
N GLY A 266 7.07 -9.24 4.80
CA GLY A 266 7.07 -9.84 3.49
C GLY A 266 7.74 -11.22 3.50
N MET A 267 7.12 -12.20 2.83
CA MET A 267 7.49 -13.61 2.91
C MET A 267 8.97 -13.88 2.63
N GLU A 268 9.50 -13.40 1.50
CA GLU A 268 10.91 -13.65 1.13
C GLU A 268 11.90 -13.06 2.15
N ASN A 269 11.59 -11.87 2.67
CA ASN A 269 12.46 -11.17 3.61
C ASN A 269 12.43 -11.82 5.00
N ALA A 270 11.24 -12.20 5.50
CA ALA A 270 11.08 -12.95 6.75
C ALA A 270 11.90 -14.24 6.73
N LEU A 271 11.75 -15.05 5.67
CA LEU A 271 12.49 -16.30 5.52
C LEU A 271 14.00 -16.09 5.55
N LYS A 272 14.52 -15.11 4.79
CA LYS A 272 15.97 -14.82 4.78
C LYS A 272 16.51 -14.38 6.13
N GLN A 273 15.75 -13.55 6.86
CA GLN A 273 16.18 -13.02 8.15
C GLN A 273 16.03 -14.03 9.29
N TRP A 274 15.04 -14.91 9.22
CA TRP A 274 14.80 -15.91 10.27
C TRP A 274 15.62 -17.19 10.09
N LYS A 275 16.03 -17.54 8.86
CA LYS A 275 16.88 -18.71 8.57
C LYS A 275 18.10 -18.85 9.50
N PRO A 276 18.88 -17.80 9.80
CA PRO A 276 20.07 -17.91 10.64
C PRO A 276 19.78 -18.30 12.09
N PHE A 277 18.57 -18.08 12.60
CA PHE A 277 18.21 -18.43 13.99
C PHE A 277 17.85 -19.90 14.15
N LEU A 278 17.52 -20.58 13.05
CA LEU A 278 17.19 -22.01 13.04
C LEU A 278 18.45 -22.87 13.12
N ALA A 279 18.36 -23.96 13.87
CA ALA A 279 19.34 -25.03 13.88
C ALA A 279 19.47 -25.70 12.49
N ASP A 280 20.49 -26.54 12.31
CA ASP A 280 20.80 -27.14 11.00
C ASP A 280 19.64 -27.98 10.42
N ASN A 281 18.87 -28.67 11.27
CA ASN A 281 17.64 -29.39 10.87
C ASN A 281 16.36 -28.63 11.23
N GLY A 282 16.45 -27.30 11.37
CA GLY A 282 15.37 -26.48 11.87
C GLY A 282 14.15 -26.50 10.96
N ILE A 283 12.97 -26.45 11.60
CA ILE A 283 11.67 -26.39 10.92
C ILE A 283 11.10 -24.98 11.07
N LEU A 284 10.48 -24.49 10.01
CA LEU A 284 9.74 -23.24 10.04
C LEU A 284 8.30 -23.51 9.66
N MET A 285 7.38 -23.20 10.56
CA MET A 285 5.96 -23.13 10.27
C MET A 285 5.60 -21.67 10.03
N VAL A 286 5.05 -21.37 8.85
CA VAL A 286 4.52 -20.05 8.50
C VAL A 286 3.12 -20.19 7.93
N SER A 287 2.26 -19.22 8.21
CA SER A 287 1.03 -19.03 7.46
C SER A 287 1.07 -17.78 6.59
N ASP A 288 0.46 -17.88 5.41
CA ASP A 288 0.39 -16.77 4.45
C ASP A 288 -0.95 -16.74 3.76
N LEU A 289 -1.38 -15.54 3.37
CA LEU A 289 -2.56 -15.36 2.56
C LEU A 289 -2.25 -15.72 1.10
N VAL A 290 -3.05 -16.60 0.50
CA VAL A 290 -2.84 -17.11 -0.86
C VAL A 290 -4.11 -17.10 -1.69
N TRP A 291 -3.94 -17.02 -3.01
CA TRP A 291 -5.00 -17.28 -3.98
C TRP A 291 -5.26 -18.79 -4.11
N LEU A 292 -6.54 -19.17 -4.06
CA LEU A 292 -7.04 -20.52 -4.33
C LEU A 292 -7.47 -20.70 -5.79
N THR A 293 -7.65 -19.61 -6.52
CA THR A 293 -8.09 -19.58 -7.93
C THR A 293 -7.24 -18.61 -8.74
N GLU A 294 -7.11 -18.87 -10.04
CA GLU A 294 -6.47 -17.94 -10.99
C GLU A 294 -7.40 -16.78 -11.39
N ASN A 295 -8.71 -16.94 -11.17
CA ASN A 295 -9.73 -15.96 -11.52
C ASN A 295 -10.58 -15.60 -10.28
N PRO A 296 -10.01 -14.87 -9.30
CA PRO A 296 -10.77 -14.40 -8.14
C PRO A 296 -11.83 -13.37 -8.57
N GLU A 297 -12.83 -13.14 -7.72
CA GLU A 297 -13.80 -12.08 -7.98
C GLU A 297 -13.11 -10.72 -8.13
N PRO A 298 -13.49 -9.86 -9.10
CA PRO A 298 -12.76 -8.61 -9.37
C PRO A 298 -12.63 -7.68 -8.16
N GLU A 299 -13.67 -7.60 -7.33
CA GLU A 299 -13.66 -6.77 -6.11
C GLU A 299 -12.64 -7.32 -5.10
N THR A 300 -12.62 -8.63 -4.89
CA THR A 300 -11.64 -9.34 -4.04
C THR A 300 -10.22 -9.16 -4.55
N GLN A 301 -10.02 -9.23 -5.87
CA GLN A 301 -8.72 -8.99 -6.49
C GLN A 301 -8.22 -7.56 -6.23
N GLN A 302 -9.09 -6.56 -6.45
CA GLN A 302 -8.77 -5.16 -6.22
C GLN A 302 -8.47 -4.87 -4.75
N PHE A 303 -9.25 -5.46 -3.83
CA PHE A 303 -9.04 -5.34 -2.40
C PHE A 303 -7.64 -5.83 -1.99
N TRP A 304 -7.27 -7.06 -2.34
CA TRP A 304 -5.96 -7.58 -1.95
C TRP A 304 -4.78 -6.93 -2.69
N GLN A 305 -4.99 -6.37 -3.89
CA GLN A 305 -3.98 -5.53 -4.55
C GLN A 305 -3.67 -4.25 -3.76
N SER A 306 -4.58 -3.76 -2.93
CA SER A 306 -4.38 -2.62 -2.02
C SER A 306 -3.84 -3.05 -0.65
N GLU A 307 -4.40 -4.12 -0.09
CA GLU A 307 -4.12 -4.53 1.29
C GLU A 307 -2.87 -5.40 1.43
N TYR A 308 -2.68 -6.37 0.53
CA TYR A 308 -1.50 -7.24 0.53
C TYR A 308 -1.08 -7.58 -0.91
N PRO A 309 -0.38 -6.67 -1.61
CA PRO A 309 -0.01 -6.85 -3.01
C PRO A 309 0.87 -8.07 -3.30
N ASP A 310 1.51 -8.63 -2.26
CA ASP A 310 2.32 -9.86 -2.34
C ASP A 310 1.49 -11.14 -2.15
N ILE A 311 0.15 -11.09 -2.17
CA ILE A 311 -0.66 -12.31 -2.23
C ILE A 311 -0.31 -13.12 -3.49
N GLN A 312 0.01 -14.40 -3.32
CA GLN A 312 0.45 -15.30 -4.39
C GLN A 312 -0.35 -16.59 -4.39
N SER A 313 -0.27 -17.36 -5.47
CA SER A 313 -0.79 -18.73 -5.48
C SER A 313 0.11 -19.69 -4.69
N ILE A 314 -0.47 -20.81 -4.22
CA ILE A 314 0.27 -21.86 -3.50
C ILE A 314 1.49 -22.36 -4.30
N PRO A 315 1.39 -22.68 -5.61
CA PRO A 315 2.57 -23.11 -6.39
C PRO A 315 3.68 -22.07 -6.45
N SER A 316 3.33 -20.78 -6.50
CA SER A 316 4.30 -19.68 -6.53
C SER A 316 5.06 -19.56 -5.21
N ARG A 317 4.37 -19.72 -4.06
CA ARG A 317 5.01 -19.77 -2.75
C ARG A 317 5.93 -20.98 -2.59
N ILE A 318 5.51 -22.17 -3.01
CA ILE A 318 6.35 -23.37 -3.00
C ILE A 318 7.63 -23.15 -3.84
N LYS A 319 7.52 -22.51 -5.01
CA LYS A 319 8.67 -22.16 -5.85
C LYS A 319 9.62 -21.18 -5.15
N LEU A 320 9.09 -20.18 -4.47
CA LEU A 320 9.88 -19.24 -3.65
C LEU A 320 10.64 -19.98 -2.54
N PHE A 321 9.97 -20.85 -1.79
CA PHE A 321 10.60 -21.60 -0.70
C PHE A 321 11.77 -22.46 -1.20
N LYS A 322 11.57 -23.20 -2.30
CA LYS A 322 12.63 -23.97 -2.96
C LYS A 322 13.81 -23.09 -3.37
N LYS A 323 13.55 -21.92 -3.97
CA LYS A 323 14.59 -20.96 -4.36
C LYS A 323 15.41 -20.46 -3.16
N LEU A 324 14.79 -20.34 -1.98
CA LEU A 324 15.44 -19.90 -0.74
C LEU A 324 16.11 -21.04 0.05
N GLY A 325 16.16 -22.25 -0.52
CA GLY A 325 16.77 -23.42 0.11
C GLY A 325 15.93 -23.99 1.25
N TYR A 326 14.61 -23.97 1.09
CA TYR A 326 13.67 -24.69 1.95
C TYR A 326 13.01 -25.84 1.18
N GLU A 327 12.86 -26.97 1.85
CA GLU A 327 11.97 -28.05 1.45
C GLU A 327 10.60 -27.81 2.06
N VAL A 328 9.53 -27.99 1.28
CA VAL A 328 8.15 -27.96 1.79
C VAL A 328 7.80 -29.38 2.21
N MET A 329 7.75 -29.62 3.52
CA MET A 329 7.41 -30.93 4.06
C MET A 329 5.92 -31.21 3.86
N GLU A 330 5.09 -30.26 4.29
CA GLU A 330 3.63 -30.35 4.25
C GLU A 330 3.04 -28.95 4.13
N HIS A 331 1.82 -28.85 3.59
CA HIS A 331 1.06 -27.62 3.59
C HIS A 331 -0.45 -27.89 3.48
N PHE A 332 -1.28 -27.07 4.12
CA PHE A 332 -2.73 -27.17 4.00
C PHE A 332 -3.42 -25.81 4.13
N SER A 333 -4.60 -25.71 3.51
CA SER A 333 -5.42 -24.50 3.49
C SER A 333 -6.34 -24.44 4.70
N LEU A 334 -6.54 -23.24 5.24
CA LEU A 334 -7.54 -22.99 6.28
C LEU A 334 -8.93 -23.00 5.67
N GLY A 335 -9.87 -23.65 6.37
CA GLY A 335 -11.27 -23.75 5.96
C GLY A 335 -12.09 -22.52 6.35
N VAL A 336 -13.37 -22.54 5.97
CA VAL A 336 -14.32 -21.45 6.27
C VAL A 336 -14.49 -21.22 7.77
N ASP A 337 -14.46 -22.27 8.58
CA ASP A 337 -14.61 -22.19 10.03
C ASP A 337 -13.49 -21.37 10.68
N ALA A 338 -12.25 -21.51 10.19
CA ALA A 338 -11.11 -20.72 10.67
C ALA A 338 -11.27 -19.22 10.39
N TRP A 339 -11.90 -18.87 9.27
CA TRP A 339 -12.24 -17.48 8.94
C TRP A 339 -13.40 -16.98 9.79
N GLN A 340 -14.46 -17.78 9.95
CA GLN A 340 -15.63 -17.44 10.77
C GLN A 340 -15.24 -17.20 12.24
N ASN A 341 -14.29 -17.98 12.77
CA ASN A 341 -13.73 -17.77 14.12
C ASN A 341 -13.07 -16.39 14.30
N TYR A 342 -12.71 -15.72 13.21
CA TYR A 342 -12.13 -14.38 13.22
C TYR A 342 -13.16 -13.29 12.88
N TRP A 343 -13.82 -13.38 11.73
CA TRP A 343 -14.64 -12.27 11.24
C TRP A 343 -16.01 -12.15 11.94
N LEU A 344 -16.59 -13.23 12.47
CA LEU A 344 -17.87 -13.14 13.22
C LEU A 344 -17.70 -12.37 14.54
N PRO A 345 -16.71 -12.67 15.41
CA PRO A 345 -16.43 -11.83 16.58
C PRO A 345 -16.09 -10.38 16.21
N LEU A 346 -15.34 -10.18 15.13
CA LEU A 346 -15.00 -8.85 14.62
C LEU A 346 -16.25 -8.05 14.21
N GLN A 347 -17.17 -8.67 13.47
CA GLN A 347 -18.45 -8.08 13.08
C GLN A 347 -19.29 -7.69 14.30
N ASN A 348 -19.37 -8.57 15.31
CA ASN A 348 -20.08 -8.25 16.55
C ASN A 348 -19.49 -7.02 17.25
N ARG A 349 -18.16 -6.89 17.24
CA ARG A 349 -17.46 -5.71 17.81
C ARG A 349 -17.72 -4.43 17.02
N VAL A 350 -17.74 -4.51 15.70
CA VAL A 350 -18.10 -3.38 14.85
C VAL A 350 -19.52 -2.90 15.16
N GLU A 351 -20.49 -3.82 15.21
CA GLU A 351 -21.89 -3.46 15.49
C GLU A 351 -22.09 -2.87 16.89
N GLU A 352 -21.39 -3.40 17.92
CA GLU A 352 -21.42 -2.84 19.27
C GLU A 352 -20.89 -1.39 19.31
N LEU A 353 -19.85 -1.09 18.53
CA LEU A 353 -19.17 0.20 18.55
C LEU A 353 -19.76 1.24 17.60
N LYS A 354 -20.60 0.83 16.64
CA LYS A 354 -21.15 1.65 15.55
C LYS A 354 -21.84 2.93 16.02
N LEU A 355 -22.59 2.86 17.11
CA LEU A 355 -23.28 4.02 17.68
C LEU A 355 -22.35 4.97 18.44
N ARG A 356 -21.23 4.46 18.96
CA ARG A 356 -20.27 5.23 19.75
C ARG A 356 -19.21 5.91 18.87
N LEU A 357 -18.77 5.23 17.83
CA LEU A 357 -17.72 5.67 16.91
C LEU A 357 -18.34 6.15 15.59
N THR A 358 -19.20 7.17 15.68
CA THR A 358 -19.89 7.73 14.51
C THR A 358 -18.88 8.36 13.54
N ASN A 359 -19.00 8.03 12.25
CA ASN A 359 -18.07 8.42 11.19
C ASN A 359 -16.64 7.87 11.34
N SER A 360 -16.44 6.81 12.12
CA SER A 360 -15.13 6.15 12.22
C SER A 360 -14.75 5.50 10.91
N GLN A 361 -13.63 5.96 10.34
CA GLN A 361 -13.07 5.41 9.14
C GLN A 361 -12.53 3.98 9.36
N ALA A 362 -11.97 3.71 10.54
CA ALA A 362 -11.53 2.37 10.92
C ALA A 362 -12.70 1.37 10.94
N LEU A 363 -13.86 1.75 11.50
CA LEU A 363 -15.05 0.90 11.42
C LEU A 363 -15.50 0.67 9.98
N SER A 364 -15.55 1.73 9.16
CA SER A 364 -15.96 1.60 7.77
C SER A 364 -15.04 0.69 6.96
N ASP A 365 -13.74 0.75 7.19
CA ASP A 365 -12.79 -0.10 6.49
C ASP A 365 -12.91 -1.56 6.97
N ILE A 366 -12.99 -1.80 8.28
CA ILE A 366 -13.22 -3.15 8.84
C ILE A 366 -14.55 -3.76 8.33
N GLU A 367 -15.63 -2.97 8.21
CA GLU A 367 -16.90 -3.43 7.63
C GLU A 367 -16.73 -3.92 6.19
N LYS A 368 -15.95 -3.21 5.37
CA LYS A 368 -15.64 -3.63 4.00
C LYS A 368 -14.79 -4.90 3.99
N GLU A 369 -13.80 -5.02 4.88
CA GLU A 369 -12.99 -6.23 5.00
C GLU A 369 -13.86 -7.45 5.32
N ILE A 370 -14.75 -7.33 6.32
CA ILE A 370 -15.69 -8.40 6.70
C ILE A 370 -16.56 -8.82 5.51
N ALA A 371 -17.07 -7.87 4.73
CA ALA A 371 -17.91 -8.18 3.57
C ALA A 371 -17.15 -8.98 2.49
N ILE A 372 -15.85 -8.69 2.28
CA ILE A 372 -14.98 -9.49 1.40
C ILE A 372 -14.75 -10.88 1.99
N TYR A 373 -14.51 -10.97 3.30
CA TYR A 373 -14.27 -12.26 3.97
C TYR A 373 -15.48 -13.18 3.88
N GLU A 374 -16.67 -12.67 4.21
CA GLU A 374 -17.93 -13.42 4.17
C GLU A 374 -18.21 -13.99 2.77
N ARG A 375 -17.89 -13.22 1.72
CA ARG A 375 -18.19 -13.59 0.32
C ARG A 375 -17.16 -14.53 -0.31
N SER A 376 -15.87 -14.30 -0.03
CA SER A 376 -14.78 -14.85 -0.84
C SER A 376 -13.71 -15.61 -0.05
N ALA A 377 -13.67 -15.53 1.27
CA ALA A 377 -12.70 -16.30 2.06
C ALA A 377 -12.98 -17.81 1.98
N ALA A 378 -11.91 -18.61 1.97
CA ALA A 378 -11.94 -20.05 1.72
C ALA A 378 -12.53 -20.49 0.36
N LYS A 379 -12.80 -19.52 -0.54
CA LYS A 379 -13.26 -19.75 -1.92
C LYS A 379 -12.26 -19.22 -2.93
N ASP A 380 -11.99 -17.91 -2.89
CA ASP A 380 -11.07 -17.25 -3.81
C ASP A 380 -9.65 -17.15 -3.21
N PHE A 381 -9.58 -16.93 -1.89
CA PHE A 381 -8.34 -16.83 -1.14
C PHE A 381 -8.50 -17.45 0.25
N THR A 382 -7.40 -17.80 0.89
CA THR A 382 -7.39 -18.25 2.29
C THR A 382 -5.99 -18.11 2.88
N TYR A 383 -5.85 -18.36 4.18
CA TYR A 383 -4.55 -18.61 4.78
C TYR A 383 -4.09 -20.04 4.50
N GLN A 384 -2.84 -20.20 4.13
CA GLN A 384 -2.18 -21.47 3.87
C GLN A 384 -1.07 -21.67 4.88
N TYR A 385 -1.10 -22.80 5.58
CA TYR A 385 -0.02 -23.19 6.49
C TYR A 385 1.02 -23.96 5.68
N PHE A 386 2.29 -23.60 5.86
CA PHE A 386 3.44 -24.25 5.23
C PHE A 386 4.41 -24.70 6.31
N ILE A 387 4.75 -25.99 6.30
CA ILE A 387 5.78 -26.58 7.15
C ILE A 387 7.03 -26.75 6.29
N LEU A 388 8.06 -25.97 6.61
CA LEU A 388 9.27 -25.83 5.82
C LEU A 388 10.45 -26.41 6.60
N LYS A 389 11.34 -27.11 5.91
CA LYS A 389 12.61 -27.58 6.46
C LYS A 389 13.77 -26.92 5.74
N ILE A 390 14.83 -26.57 6.46
CA ILE A 390 16.06 -26.08 5.84
C ILE A 390 16.67 -27.22 5.00
N ASN A 391 16.93 -26.93 3.73
CA ASN A 391 17.69 -27.81 2.85
C ASN A 391 19.17 -27.36 2.88
N HIS A 392 20.09 -28.31 3.03
CA HIS A 392 21.53 -28.07 3.09
C HIS A 392 22.17 -28.00 1.71
#